data_AF-A0A971AYB5-F1
#
_entry.id   AF-A0A971AYB5-F1
#
_cell.length_a   1.000
_cell.length_b   1.000
_cell.length_c   1.000
_cell.angle_alpha   90.00
_cell.angle_beta   90.00
_cell.angle_gamma   90.00
#
_symmetry.space_group_name_H-M   'P 1'
#
loop_
_entity.id
_entity.type
_entity.pdbx_description
1 polymer ?
#
loop_
_entity_poly.entity_id
_entity_poly.type
_entity_poly.pdbx_seq_one_letter_code
_entity_poly.pdbx_strand_id
1 'polypeptide(L)'
;MQIDDLVIAAGASVLDAMRRLDETGFAVLFIAPHGVLKAIVTDGDIRRYIISGGDLAGEVGKMANYSPKSLPIERRSEAKEMLAKNVISAMPLLDKEGRLQDIIFAGGMDIDAKKRADIPVVIMAGGLGTRLYPYTKILPKPLIPVGELPIVEHIINRFADVGCSRFIMIVNYKKNMIKSYFNDLQKPYTLEYADEDTPLGTGGGLSLLKGQIDTPIFLTNCDILIDADFGDIYKFHKKNDNAITMVCAVKHFTIPYGVIEMGENGDIADIKEKPEMNFLTNTGVYVVNPEIINALPDNTPLPFTDIIDTAHKQGKRVGVYPVSENSWMDMGQLEELDNMRRKLESHNG
;
A
#
# COMPACT_ATOMS: atom_id res chain seq x y z
N MET A 1 14.14 9.61 -19.61
CA MET A 1 14.42 9.98 -18.22
C MET A 1 15.91 10.26 -18.10
N GLN A 2 16.28 11.39 -17.50
CA GLN A 2 17.67 11.76 -17.25
C GLN A 2 18.05 11.32 -15.82
N ILE A 3 19.34 11.07 -15.57
CA ILE A 3 19.84 10.69 -14.23
C ILE A 3 19.46 11.75 -13.19
N ASP A 4 19.43 13.03 -13.60
CA ASP A 4 19.08 14.16 -12.74
C ASP A 4 17.67 14.07 -12.15
N ASP A 5 16.73 13.39 -12.84
CA ASP A 5 15.36 13.17 -12.36
C ASP A 5 15.35 12.29 -11.09
N LEU A 6 16.39 11.46 -10.91
CA LEU A 6 16.54 10.52 -9.80
C LEU A 6 17.47 11.04 -8.70
N VAL A 7 18.03 12.24 -8.84
CA VAL A 7 18.93 12.84 -7.85
C VAL A 7 18.13 13.72 -6.89
N ILE A 8 18.37 13.62 -5.59
CA ILE A 8 17.73 14.44 -4.56
C ILE A 8 18.77 15.07 -3.61
N ALA A 9 18.48 16.28 -3.14
CA ALA A 9 19.30 16.95 -2.13
C ALA A 9 19.11 16.29 -0.77
N ALA A 10 20.19 16.15 0.02
CA ALA A 10 20.12 15.58 1.36
C ALA A 10 19.21 16.37 2.33
N GLY A 11 19.09 17.68 2.12
CA GLY A 11 18.21 18.57 2.88
C GLY A 11 16.78 18.66 2.33
N ALA A 12 16.43 17.94 1.26
CA ALA A 12 15.04 17.87 0.81
C ALA A 12 14.17 17.19 1.87
N SER A 13 12.88 17.47 1.86
CA SER A 13 11.96 16.84 2.81
C SER A 13 11.67 15.39 2.45
N VAL A 14 11.27 14.57 3.42
CA VAL A 14 10.79 13.19 3.19
C VAL A 14 9.66 13.18 2.17
N LEU A 15 8.77 14.17 2.28
CA LEU A 15 7.69 14.41 1.35
C LEU A 15 8.18 14.59 -0.09
N ASP A 16 9.19 15.43 -0.31
CA ASP A 16 9.75 15.64 -1.65
C ASP A 16 10.36 14.36 -2.23
N ALA A 17 10.99 13.54 -1.38
CA ALA A 17 11.50 12.24 -1.79
C ALA A 17 10.39 11.30 -2.22
N MET A 18 9.30 11.21 -1.43
CA MET A 18 8.14 10.39 -1.78
C MET A 18 7.53 10.82 -3.12
N ARG A 19 7.36 12.13 -3.34
CA ARG A 19 6.85 12.68 -4.61
C ARG A 19 7.72 12.30 -5.79
N ARG A 20 9.04 12.44 -5.67
CA ARG A 20 9.97 12.09 -6.76
C ARG A 20 10.01 10.58 -7.06
N LEU A 21 9.95 9.73 -6.03
CA LEU A 21 9.87 8.29 -6.21
C LEU A 21 8.59 7.92 -7.00
N ASP A 22 7.48 8.53 -6.61
CA ASP A 22 6.18 8.37 -7.27
C ASP A 22 6.17 8.88 -8.73
N GLU A 23 6.75 10.05 -9.00
CA GLU A 23 6.82 10.65 -10.35
C GLU A 23 7.73 9.87 -11.30
N THR A 24 8.84 9.35 -10.78
CA THR A 24 9.82 8.62 -11.60
C THR A 24 9.43 7.16 -11.81
N GLY A 25 8.61 6.59 -10.92
CA GLY A 25 8.23 5.17 -10.93
C GLY A 25 9.35 4.23 -10.48
N PHE A 26 10.47 4.76 -9.99
CA PHE A 26 11.60 3.98 -9.48
C PHE A 26 11.63 4.02 -7.96
N ALA A 27 11.83 2.86 -7.33
CA ALA A 27 11.85 2.73 -5.87
C ALA A 27 13.15 3.25 -5.19
N VAL A 28 13.91 4.15 -5.85
CA VAL A 28 15.19 4.68 -5.36
C VAL A 28 15.52 6.08 -5.90
N LEU A 29 16.10 6.91 -5.05
CA LEU A 29 16.74 8.20 -5.39
C LEU A 29 18.20 8.23 -4.92
N PHE A 30 18.99 9.10 -5.52
CA PHE A 30 20.43 9.24 -5.30
C PHE A 30 20.75 10.60 -4.69
N ILE A 31 21.52 10.63 -3.61
CA ILE A 31 22.10 11.86 -3.06
C ILE A 31 23.48 12.01 -3.69
N ALA A 32 23.57 12.84 -4.72
CA ALA A 32 24.77 13.01 -5.52
C ALA A 32 25.16 14.49 -5.72
N PRO A 33 25.60 15.21 -4.66
CA PRO A 33 26.03 16.61 -4.80
C PRO A 33 27.17 16.72 -5.81
N HIS A 34 27.02 17.63 -6.78
CA HIS A 34 27.95 17.83 -7.90
C HIS A 34 28.22 16.54 -8.71
N GLY A 35 27.24 15.62 -8.75
CA GLY A 35 27.33 14.34 -9.46
C GLY A 35 28.05 13.24 -8.71
N VAL A 36 28.70 13.51 -7.56
CA VAL A 36 29.41 12.49 -6.77
C VAL A 36 28.44 11.75 -5.87
N LEU A 37 28.29 10.44 -6.04
CA LEU A 37 27.39 9.64 -5.22
C LEU A 37 27.84 9.63 -3.75
N LYS A 38 26.95 10.07 -2.84
CA LYS A 38 27.18 10.07 -1.38
C LYS A 38 26.28 9.08 -0.67
N ALA A 39 25.02 8.99 -1.07
CA ALA A 39 24.06 8.08 -0.46
C ALA A 39 22.93 7.75 -1.44
N ILE A 40 22.11 6.78 -1.07
CA ILE A 40 20.86 6.46 -1.74
C ILE A 40 19.72 6.48 -0.73
N VAL A 41 18.51 6.76 -1.19
CA VAL A 41 17.30 6.64 -0.40
C VAL A 41 16.27 5.82 -1.18
N THR A 42 15.64 4.86 -0.52
CA THR A 42 14.61 4.00 -1.10
C THR A 42 13.26 4.19 -0.39
N ASP A 43 12.17 3.72 -0.99
CA ASP A 43 10.86 3.65 -0.31
C ASP A 43 10.96 2.93 1.05
N GLY A 44 11.79 1.90 1.12
CA GLY A 44 12.05 1.16 2.35
C GLY A 44 12.71 2.00 3.44
N ASP A 45 13.57 2.94 3.09
CA ASP A 45 14.23 3.85 4.04
C ASP A 45 13.24 4.90 4.56
N ILE A 46 12.51 5.54 3.65
CA ILE A 46 11.48 6.53 3.97
C ILE A 46 10.42 5.93 4.89
N ARG A 47 9.89 4.77 4.50
CA ARG A 47 8.88 4.07 5.29
C ARG A 47 9.36 3.74 6.70
N ARG A 48 10.58 3.22 6.84
CA ARG A 48 11.18 2.89 8.15
C ARG A 48 11.34 4.13 9.03
N TYR A 49 11.73 5.25 8.43
CA TYR A 49 11.84 6.52 9.11
C TYR A 49 10.49 7.02 9.64
N ILE A 50 9.44 7.02 8.80
CA ILE A 50 8.07 7.40 9.21
C ILE A 50 7.58 6.51 10.35
N ILE A 51 7.76 5.19 10.22
CA ILE A 51 7.40 4.21 11.25
C ILE A 51 8.10 4.48 12.59
N SER A 52 9.34 4.97 12.56
CA SER A 52 10.10 5.31 13.78
C SER A 52 9.70 6.64 14.44
N GLY A 53 8.63 7.29 13.96
CA GLY A 53 8.17 8.59 14.44
C GLY A 53 8.82 9.77 13.72
N GLY A 54 9.43 9.53 12.56
CA GLY A 54 10.04 10.58 11.74
C GLY A 54 9.01 11.52 11.13
N ASP A 55 9.33 12.81 11.11
CA ASP A 55 8.50 13.86 10.51
C ASP A 55 8.63 13.88 8.98
N LEU A 56 7.50 13.99 8.26
CA LEU A 56 7.46 14.12 6.80
C LEU A 56 8.15 15.39 6.30
N ALA A 57 8.22 16.44 7.12
CA ALA A 57 9.00 17.65 6.84
C ALA A 57 10.50 17.48 7.17
N GLY A 58 10.89 16.35 7.75
CA GLY A 58 12.28 16.04 8.07
C GLY A 58 13.17 15.82 6.85
N GLU A 59 14.48 15.97 7.03
CA GLU A 59 15.46 15.88 5.95
C GLU A 59 15.73 14.43 5.51
N VAL A 60 15.78 14.23 4.19
CA VAL A 60 16.03 12.93 3.53
C VAL A 60 17.41 12.33 3.89
N GLY A 61 18.39 13.17 4.23
CA GLY A 61 19.70 12.71 4.68
C GLY A 61 19.64 11.87 5.96
N LYS A 62 18.62 12.03 6.81
CA LYS A 62 18.54 11.33 8.11
C LYS A 62 18.21 9.84 7.98
N MET A 63 17.69 9.40 6.84
CA MET A 63 17.35 7.99 6.56
C MET A 63 18.13 7.40 5.39
N ALA A 64 18.94 8.21 4.69
CA ALA A 64 19.67 7.75 3.52
C ALA A 64 20.73 6.70 3.89
N ASN A 65 20.93 5.73 3.00
CA ASN A 65 22.02 4.77 3.08
C ASN A 65 23.30 5.37 2.49
N TYR A 66 24.24 5.74 3.38
CA TYR A 66 25.56 6.30 3.04
C TYR A 66 26.61 5.26 2.66
N SER A 67 26.24 3.98 2.56
CA SER A 67 27.10 2.91 2.04
C SER A 67 26.37 2.12 0.95
N PRO A 68 26.00 2.81 -0.16
CA PRO A 68 25.33 2.13 -1.27
C PRO A 68 26.28 1.17 -1.96
N LYS A 69 25.74 0.04 -2.44
CA LYS A 69 26.47 -0.83 -3.36
C LYS A 69 26.52 -0.15 -4.73
N SER A 70 27.70 -0.07 -5.32
CA SER A 70 27.94 0.52 -6.63
C SER A 70 29.01 -0.26 -7.39
N LEU A 71 29.15 0.01 -8.69
CA LEU A 71 30.20 -0.56 -9.54
C LEU A 71 30.91 0.53 -10.35
N PRO A 72 32.20 0.35 -10.69
CA PRO A 72 32.83 1.14 -11.74
C PRO A 72 32.11 0.95 -13.08
N ILE A 73 32.02 2.01 -13.89
CA ILE A 73 31.34 2.01 -15.20
C ILE A 73 31.90 0.96 -16.16
N GLU A 74 33.19 0.62 -16.03
CA GLU A 74 33.86 -0.40 -16.83
C GLU A 74 33.33 -1.81 -16.55
N ARG A 75 32.71 -2.03 -15.38
CA ARG A 75 32.12 -3.31 -14.93
C ARG A 75 30.61 -3.37 -15.14
N ARG A 76 30.08 -2.56 -16.07
CA ARG A 76 28.65 -2.53 -16.42
C ARG A 76 28.04 -3.90 -16.69
N SER A 77 28.79 -4.81 -17.31
CA SER A 77 28.31 -6.17 -17.66
C SER A 77 27.96 -7.01 -16.43
N GLU A 78 28.60 -6.76 -15.29
CA GLU A 78 28.39 -7.47 -14.03
C GLU A 78 27.19 -6.93 -13.23
N ALA A 79 26.66 -5.75 -13.59
CA ALA A 79 25.63 -5.06 -12.81
C ALA A 79 24.38 -5.90 -12.60
N LYS A 80 23.93 -6.63 -13.64
CA LYS A 80 22.76 -7.52 -13.59
C LYS A 80 22.91 -8.67 -12.59
N GLU A 81 24.06 -9.33 -12.60
CA GLU A 81 24.38 -10.39 -11.64
C GLU A 81 24.45 -9.83 -10.21
N MET A 82 25.07 -8.67 -10.04
CA MET A 82 25.20 -8.02 -8.76
C MET A 82 23.85 -7.54 -8.20
N LEU A 83 22.92 -7.08 -9.04
CA LEU A 83 21.55 -6.76 -8.61
C LEU A 83 20.86 -8.00 -8.01
N ALA A 84 20.85 -9.13 -8.74
CA ALA A 84 20.22 -10.37 -8.31
C ALA A 84 20.88 -10.95 -7.05
N LYS A 85 22.21 -11.03 -7.02
CA LYS A 85 22.98 -11.58 -5.89
C LYS A 85 22.76 -10.79 -4.59
N ASN A 86 22.58 -9.47 -4.70
CA ASN A 86 22.44 -8.58 -3.55
C ASN A 86 20.99 -8.21 -3.23
N VAL A 87 20.02 -8.65 -4.04
CA VAL A 87 18.59 -8.37 -3.88
C VAL A 87 18.32 -6.87 -3.76
N ILE A 88 18.85 -6.10 -4.72
CA ILE A 88 18.68 -4.64 -4.80
C ILE A 88 18.11 -4.25 -6.16
N SER A 89 17.29 -3.20 -6.19
CA SER A 89 16.52 -2.77 -7.37
C SER A 89 17.30 -1.90 -8.34
N ALA A 90 18.41 -1.29 -7.91
CA ALA A 90 19.25 -0.43 -8.75
C ALA A 90 20.72 -0.53 -8.39
N MET A 91 21.57 -0.38 -9.40
CA MET A 91 23.02 -0.43 -9.32
C MET A 91 23.61 0.83 -9.95
N PRO A 92 24.11 1.77 -9.14
CA PRO A 92 24.87 2.93 -9.61
C PRO A 92 26.19 2.51 -10.27
N LEU A 93 26.45 3.06 -11.44
CA LEU A 93 27.72 2.94 -12.14
C LEU A 93 28.50 4.26 -12.04
N LEU A 94 29.73 4.18 -11.53
CA LEU A 94 30.55 5.32 -11.18
C LEU A 94 31.80 5.42 -12.03
N ASP A 95 32.28 6.64 -12.28
CA ASP A 95 33.65 6.86 -12.78
C ASP A 95 34.69 6.73 -11.65
N LYS A 96 35.97 6.98 -11.99
CA LYS A 96 37.10 6.89 -11.06
C LYS A 96 37.04 7.94 -9.95
N GLU A 97 36.35 9.05 -10.21
CA GLU A 97 36.13 10.15 -9.29
C GLU A 97 34.87 9.94 -8.43
N GLY A 98 34.15 8.82 -8.61
CA GLY A 98 32.95 8.46 -7.87
C GLY A 98 31.68 9.17 -8.34
N ARG A 99 31.69 9.76 -9.54
CA ARG A 99 30.53 10.44 -10.12
C ARG A 99 29.61 9.45 -10.80
N LEU A 100 28.31 9.68 -10.66
CA LEU A 100 27.26 8.85 -11.23
C LEU A 100 27.24 9.03 -12.76
N GLN A 101 27.59 7.97 -13.48
CA GLN A 101 27.63 7.95 -14.94
C GLN A 101 26.42 7.24 -15.54
N ASP A 102 25.93 6.19 -14.87
CA ASP A 102 24.76 5.43 -15.30
C ASP A 102 24.11 4.69 -14.11
N ILE A 103 22.89 4.19 -14.29
CA ILE A 103 22.17 3.38 -13.31
C ILE A 103 21.57 2.17 -14.02
N ILE A 104 21.93 0.97 -13.57
CA ILE A 104 21.28 -0.26 -14.04
C ILE A 104 20.17 -0.61 -13.08
N PHE A 105 18.94 -0.58 -13.58
CA PHE A 105 17.77 -1.05 -12.85
C PHE A 105 17.55 -2.54 -13.09
N ALA A 106 16.92 -3.18 -12.12
CA ALA A 106 16.51 -4.56 -12.22
C ALA A 106 15.35 -4.80 -13.22
N GLY A 107 14.95 -3.82 -14.05
CA GLY A 107 13.77 -3.87 -14.91
C GLY A 107 13.54 -5.24 -15.60
N GLY A 108 12.39 -5.85 -15.31
CA GLY A 108 12.00 -7.17 -15.84
C GLY A 108 12.72 -8.37 -15.22
N MET A 109 13.65 -8.17 -14.30
CA MET A 109 13.95 -9.20 -13.31
C MET A 109 12.91 -9.05 -12.22
N ASP A 110 12.05 -10.04 -12.12
CA ASP A 110 11.45 -10.47 -10.87
C ASP A 110 12.59 -10.64 -9.85
N ILE A 111 13.04 -9.54 -9.23
CA ILE A 111 13.56 -9.58 -7.87
C ILE A 111 12.34 -9.78 -6.98
N ASP A 112 11.65 -10.90 -7.24
CA ASP A 112 10.48 -11.40 -6.55
C ASP A 112 10.97 -12.08 -5.28
N ALA A 113 11.77 -11.32 -4.54
CA ALA A 113 11.85 -11.42 -3.11
C ALA A 113 10.66 -10.67 -2.50
N LYS A 114 9.49 -10.60 -3.17
CA LYS A 114 8.22 -10.38 -2.49
C LYS A 114 8.20 -11.41 -1.38
N LYS A 115 8.36 -10.93 -0.15
CA LYS A 115 8.51 -11.83 0.98
C LYS A 115 7.20 -12.59 1.06
N ARG A 116 7.27 -13.92 1.09
CA ARG A 116 6.04 -14.70 1.23
C ARG A 116 5.37 -14.33 2.53
N ALA A 117 4.13 -13.87 2.44
CA ALA A 117 3.31 -13.65 3.62
C ALA A 117 2.68 -14.97 4.05
N ASP A 118 2.13 -15.71 3.09
CA ASP A 118 1.57 -17.07 3.24
C ASP A 118 0.61 -17.17 4.44
N ILE A 119 -0.36 -16.25 4.47
CA ILE A 119 -1.45 -16.23 5.46
C ILE A 119 -2.81 -16.11 4.75
N PRO A 120 -3.92 -16.52 5.40
CA PRO A 120 -5.24 -16.40 4.79
C PRO A 120 -5.61 -14.94 4.52
N VAL A 121 -6.39 -14.73 3.47
CA VAL A 121 -6.89 -13.42 3.06
C VAL A 121 -8.41 -13.40 3.17
N VAL A 122 -8.94 -12.46 3.94
CA VAL A 122 -10.37 -12.20 4.07
C VAL A 122 -10.74 -10.98 3.24
N ILE A 123 -11.71 -11.14 2.34
CA ILE A 123 -12.20 -10.09 1.45
C ILE A 123 -13.62 -9.70 1.88
N MET A 124 -13.81 -8.43 2.25
CA MET A 124 -15.11 -7.88 2.59
C MET A 124 -15.88 -7.52 1.31
N ALA A 125 -16.87 -8.34 0.95
CA ALA A 125 -17.63 -8.26 -0.31
C ALA A 125 -19.16 -8.18 -0.09
N GLY A 126 -19.61 -7.82 1.11
CA GLY A 126 -21.05 -7.74 1.47
C GLY A 126 -21.78 -6.46 1.05
N GLY A 127 -21.05 -5.40 0.71
CA GLY A 127 -21.62 -4.06 0.50
C GLY A 127 -22.47 -3.91 -0.76
N LEU A 128 -23.49 -3.02 -0.68
CA LEU A 128 -24.38 -2.68 -1.80
C LEU A 128 -23.68 -1.93 -2.94
N GLY A 129 -22.57 -1.23 -2.65
CA GLY A 129 -21.83 -0.46 -3.64
C GLY A 129 -22.63 0.70 -4.28
N THR A 130 -23.56 1.31 -3.55
CA THR A 130 -24.50 2.34 -4.06
C THR A 130 -23.83 3.53 -4.73
N ARG A 131 -22.61 3.85 -4.32
CA ARG A 131 -21.78 4.93 -4.88
C ARG A 131 -21.39 4.73 -6.35
N LEU A 132 -21.51 3.50 -6.87
CA LEU A 132 -21.26 3.15 -8.27
C LEU A 132 -22.54 2.89 -9.06
N TYR A 133 -23.69 3.40 -8.60
CA TYR A 133 -24.90 3.34 -9.40
C TYR A 133 -24.74 4.13 -10.71
N PRO A 134 -25.23 3.60 -11.85
CA PRO A 134 -26.11 2.43 -11.96
C PRO A 134 -25.42 1.05 -12.10
N TYR A 135 -24.09 0.97 -12.24
CA TYR A 135 -23.38 -0.30 -12.50
C TYR A 135 -23.68 -1.37 -11.46
N THR A 136 -23.65 -1.01 -10.17
CA THR A 136 -23.87 -1.95 -9.07
C THR A 136 -25.31 -2.44 -8.93
N LYS A 137 -26.27 -1.89 -9.71
CA LYS A 137 -27.61 -2.46 -9.83
C LYS A 137 -27.60 -3.78 -10.61
N ILE A 138 -26.69 -3.91 -11.57
CA ILE A 138 -26.57 -5.07 -12.45
C ILE A 138 -25.61 -6.09 -11.81
N LEU A 139 -24.36 -5.69 -11.60
CA LEU A 139 -23.29 -6.53 -11.06
C LEU A 139 -23.00 -6.19 -9.58
N PRO A 140 -22.69 -7.15 -8.71
CA PRO A 140 -22.14 -6.83 -7.40
C PRO A 140 -20.79 -6.11 -7.55
N LYS A 141 -20.47 -5.21 -6.62
CA LYS A 141 -19.23 -4.42 -6.67
C LYS A 141 -17.95 -5.25 -6.90
N PRO A 142 -17.74 -6.40 -6.21
CA PRO A 142 -16.59 -7.28 -6.48
C PRO A 142 -16.47 -7.74 -7.93
N LEU A 143 -17.56 -7.83 -8.69
CA LEU A 143 -17.55 -8.32 -10.08
C LEU A 143 -17.51 -7.20 -11.13
N ILE A 144 -17.28 -5.94 -10.73
CA ILE A 144 -17.12 -4.85 -11.69
C ILE A 144 -15.83 -5.07 -12.49
N PRO A 145 -15.90 -5.11 -13.84
CA PRO A 145 -14.72 -5.27 -14.68
C PRO A 145 -13.80 -4.06 -14.64
N VAL A 146 -12.50 -4.34 -14.50
CA VAL A 146 -11.41 -3.39 -14.60
C VAL A 146 -10.38 -3.98 -15.58
N GLY A 147 -10.43 -3.54 -16.83
CA GLY A 147 -9.79 -4.29 -17.93
C GLY A 147 -10.50 -5.63 -18.16
N GLU A 148 -9.72 -6.69 -18.36
CA GLU A 148 -10.22 -8.03 -18.68
C GLU A 148 -10.73 -8.83 -17.47
N LEU A 149 -10.33 -8.45 -16.26
CA LEU A 149 -10.69 -9.16 -15.03
C LEU A 149 -11.59 -8.30 -14.13
N PRO A 150 -12.47 -8.91 -13.33
CA PRO A 150 -13.10 -8.22 -12.22
C PRO A 150 -12.06 -7.75 -11.20
N ILE A 151 -12.35 -6.63 -10.56
CA ILE A 151 -11.54 -6.05 -9.48
C ILE A 151 -11.15 -7.07 -8.39
N VAL A 152 -12.06 -7.95 -7.99
CA VAL A 152 -11.77 -8.94 -6.94
C VAL A 152 -10.74 -9.98 -7.39
N GLU A 153 -10.65 -10.29 -8.68
CA GLU A 153 -9.60 -11.17 -9.19
C GLU A 153 -8.25 -10.47 -9.21
N HIS A 154 -8.20 -9.18 -9.56
CA HIS A 154 -6.98 -8.39 -9.42
C HIS A 154 -6.46 -8.39 -7.98
N ILE A 155 -7.36 -8.27 -7.00
CA ILE A 155 -7.03 -8.36 -5.57
C ILE A 155 -6.46 -9.74 -5.24
N ILE A 156 -7.18 -10.80 -5.61
CA ILE A 156 -6.75 -12.18 -5.34
C ILE A 156 -5.38 -12.47 -5.97
N ASN A 157 -5.16 -12.07 -7.22
CA ASN A 157 -3.90 -12.30 -7.94
C ASN A 157 -2.73 -11.60 -7.23
N ARG A 158 -2.90 -10.34 -6.78
CA ARG A 158 -1.85 -9.64 -6.02
C ARG A 158 -1.46 -10.34 -4.72
N PHE A 159 -2.41 -10.96 -4.03
CA PHE A 159 -2.13 -11.77 -2.85
C PHE A 159 -1.57 -13.16 -3.19
N ALA A 160 -2.00 -13.76 -4.30
CA ALA A 160 -1.49 -15.04 -4.77
C ALA A 160 -0.01 -14.93 -5.16
N ASP A 161 0.40 -13.82 -5.78
CA ASP A 161 1.81 -13.52 -6.11
C ASP A 161 2.73 -13.56 -4.88
N VAL A 162 2.21 -13.25 -3.68
CA VAL A 162 2.97 -13.30 -2.42
C VAL A 162 2.79 -14.61 -1.65
N GLY A 163 2.25 -15.63 -2.32
CA GLY A 163 2.08 -16.99 -1.80
C GLY A 163 0.80 -17.22 -1.01
N CYS A 164 -0.09 -16.23 -0.86
CA CYS A 164 -1.37 -16.46 -0.18
C CYS A 164 -2.29 -17.31 -1.06
N SER A 165 -2.64 -18.51 -0.59
CA SER A 165 -3.44 -19.48 -1.36
C SER A 165 -4.81 -19.76 -0.76
N ARG A 166 -5.10 -19.28 0.47
CA ARG A 166 -6.40 -19.44 1.14
C ARG A 166 -7.13 -18.11 1.21
N PHE A 167 -8.26 -18.02 0.51
CA PHE A 167 -9.12 -16.85 0.47
C PHE A 167 -10.48 -17.15 1.09
N ILE A 168 -11.01 -16.19 1.84
CA ILE A 168 -12.35 -16.24 2.42
C ILE A 168 -13.07 -14.95 2.03
N MET A 169 -14.21 -15.06 1.38
CA MET A 169 -14.99 -13.90 0.98
C MET A 169 -16.26 -13.79 1.83
N ILE A 170 -16.41 -12.67 2.52
CA ILE A 170 -17.62 -12.37 3.30
C ILE A 170 -18.63 -11.71 2.37
N VAL A 171 -19.73 -12.39 2.08
CA VAL A 171 -20.67 -12.03 1.02
C VAL A 171 -22.10 -11.84 1.55
N ASN A 172 -22.80 -10.84 1.03
CA ASN A 172 -24.21 -10.58 1.30
C ASN A 172 -24.95 -10.26 -0.01
N TYR A 173 -24.87 -9.01 -0.47
CA TYR A 173 -25.59 -8.55 -1.66
C TYR A 173 -25.19 -9.30 -2.93
N LYS A 174 -26.18 -9.85 -3.66
CA LYS A 174 -25.99 -10.65 -4.89
C LYS A 174 -24.94 -11.78 -4.75
N LYS A 175 -24.76 -12.34 -3.54
CA LYS A 175 -23.76 -13.39 -3.24
C LYS A 175 -23.77 -14.57 -4.20
N ASN A 176 -24.94 -14.99 -4.69
CA ASN A 176 -25.05 -16.10 -5.64
C ASN A 176 -24.32 -15.83 -6.96
N MET A 177 -24.35 -14.57 -7.46
CA MET A 177 -23.64 -14.21 -8.68
C MET A 177 -22.12 -14.27 -8.49
N ILE A 178 -21.63 -13.80 -7.33
CA ILE A 178 -20.22 -13.90 -6.93
C ILE A 178 -19.79 -15.37 -6.88
N LYS A 179 -20.55 -16.21 -6.18
CA LYS A 179 -20.26 -17.65 -6.05
C LYS A 179 -20.26 -18.36 -7.40
N SER A 180 -21.26 -18.11 -8.24
CA SER A 180 -21.35 -18.70 -9.59
C SER A 180 -20.15 -18.33 -10.45
N TYR A 181 -19.79 -17.04 -10.53
CA TYR A 181 -18.63 -16.57 -11.30
C TYR A 181 -17.36 -17.36 -10.94
N PHE A 182 -17.12 -17.49 -9.65
CA PHE A 182 -15.93 -18.12 -9.14
C PHE A 182 -15.99 -19.65 -9.16
N ASN A 183 -17.15 -20.29 -9.11
CA ASN A 183 -17.22 -21.75 -9.17
C ASN A 183 -16.81 -22.31 -10.54
N ASP A 184 -16.94 -21.51 -11.60
CA ASP A 184 -16.62 -21.91 -12.97
C ASP A 184 -15.13 -21.68 -13.33
N LEU A 185 -14.40 -20.94 -12.49
CA LEU A 185 -12.98 -20.65 -12.70
C LEU A 185 -12.08 -21.79 -12.20
N GLN A 186 -11.11 -22.19 -13.02
CA GLN A 186 -9.97 -22.97 -12.54
C GLN A 186 -9.01 -22.07 -11.78
N LYS A 187 -8.64 -22.46 -10.55
CA LYS A 187 -7.88 -21.60 -9.64
C LYS A 187 -6.74 -22.37 -9.01
N PRO A 188 -5.56 -21.75 -8.86
CA PRO A 188 -4.46 -22.30 -8.07
C PRO A 188 -4.61 -22.05 -6.55
N TYR A 189 -5.76 -21.53 -6.10
CA TYR A 189 -6.03 -21.13 -4.71
C TYR A 189 -7.40 -21.64 -4.23
N THR A 190 -7.60 -21.73 -2.92
CA THR A 190 -8.90 -22.05 -2.31
C THR A 190 -9.68 -20.77 -2.04
N LEU A 191 -10.98 -20.80 -2.35
CA LEU A 191 -11.90 -19.69 -2.06
C LEU A 191 -13.12 -20.21 -1.31
N GLU A 192 -13.21 -19.82 -0.04
CA GLU A 192 -14.32 -20.10 0.86
C GLU A 192 -15.26 -18.88 0.94
N TYR A 193 -16.51 -19.10 1.35
CA TYR A 193 -17.49 -18.02 1.50
C TYR A 193 -18.08 -18.03 2.90
N ALA A 194 -18.14 -16.86 3.52
CA ALA A 194 -18.94 -16.61 4.72
C ALA A 194 -20.17 -15.80 4.33
N ASP A 195 -21.34 -16.42 4.49
CA ASP A 195 -22.60 -15.79 4.14
C ASP A 195 -23.07 -14.90 5.29
N GLU A 196 -23.05 -13.61 5.04
CA GLU A 196 -23.64 -12.62 5.92
C GLU A 196 -25.13 -12.49 5.57
N ASP A 197 -26.03 -12.66 6.55
CA ASP A 197 -27.48 -12.60 6.32
C ASP A 197 -27.99 -11.16 6.20
N THR A 198 -27.48 -10.27 7.05
CA THR A 198 -27.76 -8.83 7.04
C THR A 198 -26.44 -8.07 7.01
N PRO A 199 -26.33 -6.92 6.32
CA PRO A 199 -25.07 -6.18 6.25
C PRO A 199 -24.55 -5.78 7.65
N LEU A 200 -23.40 -6.31 8.07
CA LEU A 200 -22.78 -6.04 9.38
C LEU A 200 -21.64 -5.00 9.29
N GLY A 201 -21.66 -4.15 8.26
CA GLY A 201 -20.66 -3.09 8.07
C GLY A 201 -19.34 -3.61 7.50
N THR A 202 -18.27 -2.83 7.69
CA THR A 202 -16.95 -3.13 7.10
C THR A 202 -16.08 -4.06 7.94
N GLY A 203 -16.51 -4.40 9.16
CA GLY A 203 -15.78 -5.29 10.05
C GLY A 203 -16.64 -6.34 10.76
N GLY A 204 -17.94 -6.11 10.94
CA GLY A 204 -18.81 -7.02 11.72
C GLY A 204 -18.90 -8.44 11.15
N GLY A 205 -18.81 -8.61 9.83
CA GLY A 205 -18.81 -9.91 9.17
C GLY A 205 -17.66 -10.84 9.61
N LEU A 206 -16.55 -10.28 10.11
CA LEU A 206 -15.44 -11.09 10.66
C LEU A 206 -15.89 -12.01 11.81
N SER A 207 -16.94 -11.65 12.54
CA SER A 207 -17.51 -12.51 13.59
C SER A 207 -17.94 -13.89 13.08
N LEU A 208 -18.24 -14.03 11.78
CA LEU A 208 -18.57 -15.32 11.16
C LEU A 208 -17.39 -16.28 11.09
N LEU A 209 -16.16 -15.77 11.23
CA LEU A 209 -14.91 -16.54 11.13
C LEU A 209 -14.34 -16.96 12.48
N LYS A 210 -15.05 -16.67 13.57
CA LYS A 210 -14.64 -17.06 14.93
C LYS A 210 -14.35 -18.55 15.02
N GLY A 211 -13.22 -18.89 15.65
CA GLY A 211 -12.78 -20.28 15.81
C GLY A 211 -12.33 -21.00 14.53
N GLN A 212 -12.41 -20.35 13.35
CA GLN A 212 -11.97 -20.93 12.06
C GLN A 212 -10.59 -20.41 11.63
N ILE A 213 -10.09 -19.40 12.32
CA ILE A 213 -8.83 -18.71 12.05
C ILE A 213 -7.93 -18.81 13.28
N ASP A 214 -6.76 -19.40 13.11
CA ASP A 214 -5.74 -19.64 14.13
C ASP A 214 -4.43 -18.86 13.89
N THR A 215 -4.31 -18.26 12.70
CA THR A 215 -3.17 -17.46 12.26
C THR A 215 -3.62 -16.05 11.89
N PRO A 216 -2.71 -15.05 11.93
CA PRO A 216 -3.05 -13.70 11.47
C PRO A 216 -3.55 -13.75 10.03
N ILE A 217 -4.50 -12.87 9.69
CA ILE A 217 -5.08 -12.78 8.35
C ILE A 217 -4.74 -11.44 7.72
N PHE A 218 -4.70 -11.39 6.40
CA PHE A 218 -4.99 -10.14 5.71
C PHE A 218 -6.49 -9.91 5.69
N LEU A 219 -6.90 -8.68 5.93
CA LEU A 219 -8.25 -8.21 5.68
C LEU A 219 -8.18 -7.12 4.62
N THR A 220 -9.00 -7.23 3.57
CA THR A 220 -9.10 -6.20 2.53
C THR A 220 -10.55 -5.96 2.16
N ASN A 221 -10.89 -4.73 1.79
CA ASN A 221 -12.14 -4.47 1.07
C ASN A 221 -12.05 -5.03 -0.37
N CYS A 222 -13.20 -5.25 -1.01
CA CYS A 222 -13.29 -5.83 -2.35
C CYS A 222 -13.09 -4.84 -3.51
N ASP A 223 -12.69 -3.60 -3.21
CA ASP A 223 -12.67 -2.47 -4.14
C ASP A 223 -11.35 -1.70 -4.14
N ILE A 224 -10.34 -2.24 -3.47
CA ILE A 224 -9.06 -1.59 -3.26
C ILE A 224 -7.95 -2.45 -3.83
N LEU A 225 -7.09 -1.84 -4.64
CA LEU A 225 -5.81 -2.41 -5.04
C LEU A 225 -4.70 -1.64 -4.33
N ILE A 226 -3.81 -2.39 -3.69
CA ILE A 226 -2.59 -1.84 -3.09
C ILE A 226 -1.39 -2.44 -3.80
N ASP A 227 -0.48 -1.56 -4.19
CA ASP A 227 0.84 -1.92 -4.70
C ASP A 227 1.88 -1.79 -3.57
N ALA A 228 1.99 -2.84 -2.77
CA ALA A 228 2.93 -2.91 -1.65
C ALA A 228 3.46 -4.33 -1.45
N ASP A 229 4.62 -4.46 -0.81
CA ASP A 229 5.15 -5.75 -0.38
C ASP A 229 4.36 -6.26 0.84
N PHE A 230 3.36 -7.10 0.59
CA PHE A 230 2.55 -7.74 1.62
C PHE A 230 3.38 -8.56 2.61
N GLY A 231 4.49 -9.17 2.17
CA GLY A 231 5.39 -9.87 3.05
C GLY A 231 6.07 -8.95 4.05
N ASP A 232 6.46 -7.76 3.63
CA ASP A 232 7.00 -6.74 4.54
C ASP A 232 5.95 -6.18 5.49
N ILE A 233 4.70 -6.00 5.03
CA ILE A 233 3.58 -5.65 5.90
C ILE A 233 3.40 -6.71 6.99
N TYR A 234 3.41 -7.99 6.63
CA TYR A 234 3.25 -9.08 7.59
C TYR A 234 4.45 -9.22 8.54
N LYS A 235 5.69 -9.07 8.04
CA LYS A 235 6.88 -9.05 8.90
C LYS A 235 6.86 -7.89 9.87
N PHE A 236 6.42 -6.72 9.41
CA PHE A 236 6.24 -5.55 10.26
C PHE A 236 5.21 -5.85 11.36
N HIS A 237 4.07 -6.44 11.02
CA HIS A 237 3.05 -6.84 11.97
C HIS A 237 3.61 -7.77 13.07
N LYS A 238 4.32 -8.83 12.69
CA LYS A 238 4.95 -9.76 13.65
C LYS A 238 6.05 -9.11 14.48
N LYS A 239 6.97 -8.41 13.84
CA LYS A 239 8.14 -7.78 14.51
C LYS A 239 7.70 -6.82 15.61
N ASN A 240 6.58 -6.14 15.39
CA ASN A 240 6.03 -5.18 16.33
C ASN A 240 5.01 -5.79 17.28
N ASP A 241 4.69 -7.09 17.22
CA ASP A 241 3.65 -7.68 18.08
C ASP A 241 2.34 -6.87 18.02
N ASN A 242 1.97 -6.45 16.81
CA ASN A 242 0.75 -5.70 16.60
C ASN A 242 -0.44 -6.68 16.65
N ALA A 243 -1.52 -6.32 17.34
CA ALA A 243 -2.79 -7.05 17.23
C ALA A 243 -3.51 -6.70 15.92
N ILE A 244 -3.38 -5.46 15.46
CA ILE A 244 -3.85 -4.97 14.17
C ILE A 244 -2.73 -4.15 13.53
N THR A 245 -2.45 -4.36 12.26
CA THR A 245 -1.65 -3.44 11.44
C THR A 245 -2.53 -2.85 10.36
N MET A 246 -2.66 -1.53 10.34
CA MET A 246 -3.38 -0.80 9.31
C MET A 246 -2.41 -0.37 8.21
N VAL A 247 -2.76 -0.60 6.95
CA VAL A 247 -2.04 -0.01 5.81
C VAL A 247 -2.65 1.37 5.55
N CYS A 248 -1.82 2.42 5.57
CA CYS A 248 -2.27 3.79 5.40
C CYS A 248 -1.53 4.46 4.23
N ALA A 249 -2.27 5.12 3.35
CA ALA A 249 -1.69 5.93 2.29
C ALA A 249 -1.37 7.33 2.84
N VAL A 250 -0.16 7.81 2.58
CA VAL A 250 0.21 9.20 2.89
C VAL A 250 -0.39 10.08 1.81
N LYS A 251 -1.42 10.86 2.16
CA LYS A 251 -2.13 11.76 1.26
C LYS A 251 -1.65 13.19 1.43
N HIS A 252 -1.41 13.85 0.31
CA HIS A 252 -0.93 15.22 0.27
C HIS A 252 -2.02 16.16 -0.21
N PHE A 253 -2.31 17.19 0.57
CA PHE A 253 -3.31 18.19 0.22
C PHE A 253 -2.72 19.59 0.28
N THR A 254 -2.72 20.27 -0.86
CA THR A 254 -2.31 21.67 -0.96
C THR A 254 -3.55 22.54 -1.10
N ILE A 255 -3.73 23.49 -0.20
CA ILE A 255 -4.76 24.52 -0.37
C ILE A 255 -4.19 25.53 -1.38
N PRO A 256 -4.82 25.82 -2.53
CA PRO A 256 -4.22 26.67 -3.56
C PRO A 256 -4.32 28.18 -3.26
N TYR A 257 -4.56 28.55 -1.99
CA TYR A 257 -4.81 29.91 -1.51
C TYR A 257 -4.11 30.16 -0.16
N GLY A 258 -4.01 31.43 0.22
CA GLY A 258 -3.63 31.82 1.57
C GLY A 258 -4.66 31.39 2.61
N VAL A 259 -4.22 30.63 3.61
CA VAL A 259 -5.00 30.25 4.79
C VAL A 259 -4.62 31.19 5.93
N ILE A 260 -5.64 31.85 6.48
CA ILE A 260 -5.50 32.78 7.61
C ILE A 260 -6.03 32.07 8.86
N GLU A 261 -5.19 31.95 9.87
CA GLU A 261 -5.58 31.49 11.19
C GLU A 261 -5.95 32.71 12.05
N MET A 262 -7.19 32.77 12.55
CA MET A 262 -7.63 33.87 13.41
C MET A 262 -7.21 33.62 14.85
N GLY A 263 -6.61 34.63 15.48
CA GLY A 263 -6.35 34.68 16.90
C GLY A 263 -7.56 35.15 17.70
N GLU A 264 -7.33 35.46 18.97
CA GLU A 264 -8.38 36.03 19.82
C GLU A 264 -8.84 37.41 19.29
N ASN A 265 -10.11 37.72 19.50
CA ASN A 265 -10.72 39.02 19.16
C ASN A 265 -10.65 39.42 17.67
N GLY A 266 -10.43 38.47 16.77
CA GLY A 266 -10.42 38.73 15.32
C GLY A 266 -9.09 39.26 14.78
N ASP A 267 -8.03 39.24 15.59
CA ASP A 267 -6.67 39.49 15.11
C ASP A 267 -6.17 38.31 14.27
N ILE A 268 -5.20 38.57 13.38
CA ILE A 268 -4.55 37.51 12.58
C ILE A 268 -3.47 36.84 13.44
N ALA A 269 -3.57 35.52 13.63
CA ALA A 269 -2.56 34.74 14.33
C ALA A 269 -1.47 34.23 13.37
N ASP A 270 -1.86 33.71 12.21
CA ASP A 270 -0.93 33.17 11.22
C ASP A 270 -1.49 33.33 9.79
N ILE A 271 -0.60 33.43 8.81
CA ILE A 271 -0.95 33.41 7.38
C ILE A 271 0.00 32.45 6.68
N LYS A 272 -0.57 31.39 6.12
CA LYS A 272 0.17 30.42 5.33
C LYS A 272 -0.29 30.51 3.89
N GLU A 273 0.61 30.91 3.00
CA GLU A 273 0.34 30.89 1.57
C GLU A 273 0.51 29.47 1.04
N LYS A 274 -0.51 28.98 0.33
CA LYS A 274 -0.55 27.64 -0.24
C LYS A 274 -0.08 26.52 0.70
N PRO A 275 -0.64 26.40 1.91
CA PRO A 275 -0.16 25.44 2.88
C PRO A 275 -0.38 24.02 2.37
N GLU A 276 0.61 23.19 2.64
CA GLU A 276 0.54 21.75 2.42
C GLU A 276 0.20 21.04 3.73
N MET A 277 -0.71 20.08 3.67
CA MET A 277 -1.11 19.24 4.77
C MET A 277 -0.96 17.77 4.39
N ASN A 278 -0.48 16.97 5.33
CA ASN A 278 -0.24 15.55 5.15
C ASN A 278 -1.16 14.74 6.05
N PHE A 279 -1.83 13.74 5.48
CA PHE A 279 -2.76 12.88 6.23
C PHE A 279 -2.46 11.41 5.95
N LEU A 280 -2.51 10.59 7.00
CA LEU A 280 -2.54 9.14 6.83
C LEU A 280 -3.98 8.70 6.63
N THR A 281 -4.28 8.25 5.41
CA THR A 281 -5.62 7.80 5.03
C THR A 281 -5.69 6.29 5.13
N ASN A 282 -6.74 5.77 5.77
CA ASN A 282 -6.98 4.34 5.86
C ASN A 282 -7.26 3.76 4.47
N THR A 283 -6.43 2.81 4.03
CA THR A 283 -6.58 2.19 2.71
C THR A 283 -7.63 1.10 2.67
N GLY A 284 -8.13 0.61 3.80
CA GLY A 284 -9.02 -0.55 3.85
C GLY A 284 -8.32 -1.90 3.78
N VAL A 285 -6.98 -1.93 3.92
CA VAL A 285 -6.19 -3.16 4.04
C VAL A 285 -5.51 -3.25 5.41
N TYR A 286 -5.57 -4.42 6.01
CA TYR A 286 -5.12 -4.67 7.38
C TYR A 286 -4.46 -6.05 7.51
N VAL A 287 -3.63 -6.21 8.54
CA VAL A 287 -3.27 -7.51 9.10
C VAL A 287 -3.88 -7.62 10.48
N VAL A 288 -4.61 -8.70 10.75
CA VAL A 288 -5.44 -8.85 11.96
C VAL A 288 -5.14 -10.17 12.64
N ASN A 289 -4.84 -10.13 13.94
CA ASN A 289 -4.66 -11.34 14.72
C ASN A 289 -6.00 -12.03 15.05
N PRO A 290 -6.01 -13.37 15.18
CA PRO A 290 -7.22 -14.14 15.51
C PRO A 290 -7.92 -13.67 16.78
N GLU A 291 -7.17 -13.22 17.79
CA GLU A 291 -7.73 -12.74 19.04
C GLU A 291 -8.70 -11.56 18.87
N ILE A 292 -8.47 -10.71 17.88
CA ILE A 292 -9.35 -9.58 17.56
C ILE A 292 -10.67 -10.11 17.01
N ILE A 293 -10.61 -11.06 16.07
CA ILE A 293 -11.78 -11.69 15.45
C ILE A 293 -12.63 -12.42 16.51
N ASN A 294 -11.96 -13.19 17.37
CA ASN A 294 -12.61 -13.96 18.44
C ASN A 294 -13.28 -13.08 19.50
N ALA A 295 -12.84 -11.84 19.67
CA ALA A 295 -13.42 -10.89 20.61
C ALA A 295 -14.61 -10.08 20.06
N LEU A 296 -14.91 -10.16 18.76
CA LEU A 296 -15.99 -9.37 18.16
C LEU A 296 -17.37 -9.77 18.71
N PRO A 297 -18.35 -8.87 18.79
CA PRO A 297 -19.74 -9.25 19.02
C PRO A 297 -20.33 -9.96 17.79
N ASP A 298 -21.17 -10.96 18.01
CA ASP A 298 -21.86 -11.66 16.91
C ASP A 298 -22.98 -10.80 16.33
N ASN A 299 -23.22 -10.92 15.02
CA ASN A 299 -24.36 -10.33 14.30
C ASN A 299 -24.56 -8.82 14.56
N THR A 300 -23.48 -8.09 14.83
CA THR A 300 -23.53 -6.66 15.14
C THR A 300 -22.91 -5.86 14.00
N PRO A 301 -23.65 -4.92 13.39
CA PRO A 301 -23.09 -4.01 12.40
C PRO A 301 -21.98 -3.17 13.03
N LEU A 302 -20.75 -3.37 12.55
CA LEU A 302 -19.57 -2.74 13.12
C LEU A 302 -18.61 -2.30 12.00
N PRO A 303 -18.32 -0.99 11.90
CA PRO A 303 -17.22 -0.49 11.09
C PRO A 303 -15.87 -1.03 11.60
N PHE A 304 -14.95 -1.35 10.69
CA PHE A 304 -13.64 -1.83 11.10
C PHE A 304 -12.83 -0.78 11.90
N THR A 305 -13.09 0.52 11.70
CA THR A 305 -12.53 1.62 12.49
C THR A 305 -12.87 1.51 13.98
N ASP A 306 -14.08 1.03 14.30
CA ASP A 306 -14.56 0.91 15.66
C ASP A 306 -13.93 -0.31 16.35
N ILE A 307 -13.64 -1.37 15.58
CA ILE A 307 -12.86 -2.52 16.03
C ILE A 307 -11.44 -2.07 16.42
N ILE A 308 -10.81 -1.24 15.58
CA ILE A 308 -9.49 -0.68 15.84
C ILE A 308 -9.49 0.17 17.13
N ASP A 309 -10.45 1.08 17.26
CA ASP A 309 -10.58 1.95 18.44
C ASP A 309 -10.80 1.12 19.71
N THR A 310 -11.63 0.07 19.63
CA THR A 310 -11.87 -0.86 20.74
C THR A 310 -10.59 -1.60 21.13
N ALA A 311 -9.85 -2.15 20.16
CA ALA A 311 -8.59 -2.83 20.42
C ALA A 311 -7.56 -1.89 21.08
N HIS A 312 -7.46 -0.66 20.57
CA HIS A 312 -6.58 0.36 21.13
C HIS A 312 -6.95 0.71 22.59
N LYS A 313 -8.24 0.93 22.88
CA LYS A 313 -8.74 1.18 24.24
C LYS A 313 -8.51 0.03 25.21
N GLN A 314 -8.43 -1.21 24.71
CA GLN A 314 -8.08 -2.40 25.48
C GLN A 314 -6.56 -2.58 25.69
N GLY A 315 -5.74 -1.61 25.25
CA GLY A 315 -4.29 -1.67 25.37
C GLY A 315 -3.62 -2.61 24.36
N LYS A 316 -4.36 -3.11 23.36
CA LYS A 316 -3.78 -3.89 22.27
C LYS A 316 -2.99 -2.96 21.35
N ARG A 317 -1.86 -3.45 20.84
CA ARG A 317 -1.02 -2.67 19.94
C ARG A 317 -1.65 -2.59 18.55
N VAL A 318 -1.97 -1.38 18.12
CA VAL A 318 -2.40 -1.07 16.76
C VAL A 318 -1.25 -0.35 16.05
N GLY A 319 -0.70 -0.96 15.01
CA GLY A 319 0.38 -0.39 14.21
C GLY A 319 -0.11 0.20 12.90
N VAL A 320 0.61 1.19 12.38
CA VAL A 320 0.37 1.77 11.06
C VAL A 320 1.56 1.46 10.15
N TYR A 321 1.28 0.98 8.94
CA TYR A 321 2.23 0.74 7.88
C TYR A 321 1.97 1.73 6.74
N PRO A 322 2.80 2.77 6.57
CA PRO A 322 2.58 3.78 5.54
C PRO A 322 2.99 3.26 4.14
N VAL A 323 2.22 3.67 3.14
CA VAL A 323 2.49 3.50 1.70
C VAL A 323 2.31 4.84 0.99
N SER A 324 2.87 4.99 -0.21
CA SER A 324 2.66 6.21 -1.00
C SER A 324 1.20 6.32 -1.46
N GLU A 325 0.77 7.53 -1.82
CA GLU A 325 -0.59 7.76 -2.36
C GLU A 325 -0.80 6.96 -3.65
N ASN A 326 0.22 6.91 -4.52
CA ASN A 326 0.12 6.22 -5.80
C ASN A 326 0.04 4.70 -5.70
N SER A 327 0.54 4.11 -4.60
CA SER A 327 0.39 2.69 -4.29
C SER A 327 -1.04 2.30 -3.91
N TRP A 328 -1.96 3.24 -3.68
CA TRP A 328 -3.33 2.96 -3.28
C TRP A 328 -4.32 3.38 -4.36
N MET A 329 -5.16 2.44 -4.81
CA MET A 329 -6.23 2.67 -5.78
C MET A 329 -7.55 2.17 -5.20
N ASP A 330 -8.54 3.06 -5.06
CA ASP A 330 -9.87 2.75 -4.53
C ASP A 330 -10.94 3.02 -5.61
N MET A 331 -11.64 2.00 -6.10
CA MET A 331 -12.73 2.21 -7.08
C MET A 331 -14.06 2.65 -6.42
N GLY A 332 -14.01 3.27 -5.25
CA GLY A 332 -15.16 3.70 -4.46
C GLY A 332 -16.08 4.70 -5.16
N GLN A 333 -15.58 5.41 -6.17
CA GLN A 333 -16.27 6.42 -6.98
C GLN A 333 -16.03 6.18 -8.47
N LEU A 334 -16.88 6.73 -9.34
CA LEU A 334 -16.77 6.57 -10.79
C LEU A 334 -15.46 7.14 -11.36
N GLU A 335 -15.06 8.33 -10.91
CA GLU A 335 -13.81 8.96 -11.35
C GLU A 335 -12.59 8.11 -10.99
N GLU A 336 -12.58 7.52 -9.80
CA GLU A 336 -11.49 6.64 -9.36
C GLU A 336 -11.48 5.30 -10.10
N LEU A 337 -12.65 4.76 -10.44
CA LEU A 337 -12.76 3.57 -11.30
C LEU A 337 -12.13 3.83 -12.67
N ASP A 338 -12.38 4.98 -13.27
CA ASP A 338 -11.78 5.35 -14.56
C ASP A 338 -10.27 5.58 -14.45
N ASN A 339 -9.80 6.20 -13.38
CA ASN A 339 -8.37 6.35 -13.10
C ASN A 339 -7.68 4.98 -12.92
N MET A 340 -8.31 4.06 -12.18
CA MET A 340 -7.81 2.71 -11.96
C MET A 340 -7.69 1.93 -13.28
N ARG A 341 -8.69 2.04 -14.18
CA ARG A 341 -8.65 1.41 -15.51
C ARG A 341 -7.46 1.91 -16.33
N ARG A 342 -7.28 3.23 -16.43
CA ARG A 342 -6.15 3.82 -17.17
C ARG A 342 -4.80 3.38 -16.60
N LYS A 343 -4.66 3.35 -15.27
CA LYS A 343 -3.41 2.90 -14.61
C LYS A 343 -3.08 1.45 -14.96
N LEU A 344 -4.05 0.55 -14.89
CA LEU A 344 -3.84 -0.87 -15.20
C LEU A 344 -3.58 -1.13 -16.69
N GLU A 345 -4.19 -0.37 -17.59
CA GLU A 345 -3.91 -0.44 -19.03
C GLU A 345 -2.46 0.02 -19.34
N SER A 346 -1.97 1.05 -18.66
CA SER A 346 -0.60 1.56 -18.86
C SER A 346 0.52 0.65 -18.35
N HIS A 347 0.24 -0.23 -17.37
CA HIS A 347 1.22 -1.17 -16.82
C HIS A 347 1.37 -2.45 -17.65
N ASN A 348 0.41 -2.74 -18.53
CA ASN A 348 0.42 -3.91 -19.43
C ASN A 348 0.97 -3.59 -20.83
N GLY A 349 1.49 -2.38 -21.05
CA GLY A 349 1.93 -1.83 -22.34
C GLY A 349 3.43 -1.82 -22.56
#